data_AF-A0A6H2C5Z8-F1
#
_entry.id   AF-A0A6H2C5Z8-F1
#
_cell.length_a   1.000
_cell.length_b   1.000
_cell.length_c   1.000
_cell.angle_alpha   90.00
_cell.angle_beta   90.00
_cell.angle_gamma   90.00
#
_symmetry.space_group_name_H-M   'P 1'
#
loop_
_entity.id
_entity.type
_entity.pdbx_description
1 polymer ?
#
loop_
_entity_poly.entity_id
_entity_poly.type
_entity_poly.pdbx_seq_one_letter_code
_entity_poly.pdbx_strand_id
1 'polypeptide(L)'
;MRDWWKQWLINLGDRSQSLFLGTLDIMLVLALTYMILVIISERRTLWMVRGFIVLMLCSALSGKLGLPLLNFVLEKLVIGCAVAMAVALQSEFRRFLEQLGRGEFWQLFRNNARAIPKSDSVIDEIVDAIKELSKNRIGALLILETTGPIEEQDFSVPGVKLNAEVSKELIQTIFQPKTLLHDGATLIRGSRIVSSGIILPLSGRTASRQLGTRHRAAMGITERVENCICVVVSEETGSISLAEKGTLYRPLTIKKLKESLETRFSPTVDREAHAPGLFSLVRQLGDQSLKLMSRLLRLPCLRHATRRGTTASQDKK
;
A
#
# COMPACT_ATOMS: atom_id res chain seq x y z
N MET A 1 -36.74 -34.25 38.87
CA MET A 1 -37.06 -33.04 38.08
C MET A 1 -36.09 -31.86 38.26
N ARG A 2 -35.06 -31.91 39.13
CA ARG A 2 -34.09 -30.80 39.32
C ARG A 2 -32.74 -30.96 38.60
N ASP A 3 -32.44 -32.14 38.08
CA ASP A 3 -31.10 -32.43 37.51
C ASP A 3 -31.02 -32.19 36.00
N TRP A 4 -32.17 -32.18 35.30
CA TRP A 4 -32.26 -31.93 33.86
C TRP A 4 -31.89 -30.47 33.49
N TRP A 5 -32.23 -29.52 34.36
CA TRP A 5 -31.87 -28.11 34.20
C TRP A 5 -30.37 -27.86 34.37
N LYS A 6 -29.71 -28.61 35.26
CA LYS A 6 -28.25 -28.53 35.44
C LYS A 6 -27.51 -29.12 34.25
N GLN A 7 -27.95 -30.25 33.72
CA GLN A 7 -27.40 -30.84 32.49
C GLN A 7 -27.60 -29.93 31.26
N TRP A 8 -28.74 -29.24 31.16
CA TRP A 8 -29.01 -28.29 30.07
C TRP A 8 -28.11 -27.04 30.13
N LEU A 9 -27.86 -26.50 31.34
CA LEU A 9 -26.97 -25.35 31.55
C LEU A 9 -25.48 -25.66 31.30
N ILE A 10 -25.02 -26.85 31.67
CA ILE A 10 -23.62 -27.28 31.44
C ILE A 10 -23.40 -27.49 29.93
N ASN A 11 -24.38 -28.05 29.22
CA ASN A 11 -24.30 -28.29 27.78
C ASN A 11 -24.36 -26.99 26.95
N LEU A 12 -25.06 -25.95 27.41
CA LEU A 12 -25.01 -24.62 26.79
C LEU A 12 -23.65 -23.93 26.97
N GLY A 13 -23.02 -24.09 28.14
CA GLY A 13 -21.69 -23.56 28.42
C GLY A 13 -20.63 -24.19 27.51
N ASP A 14 -20.63 -25.52 27.42
CA ASP A 14 -19.64 -26.27 26.62
C ASP A 14 -19.81 -26.04 25.11
N ARG A 15 -21.07 -25.95 24.63
CA ARG A 15 -21.37 -25.65 23.22
C ARG A 15 -21.09 -24.19 22.83
N SER A 16 -21.22 -23.26 23.77
CA SER A 16 -20.83 -21.85 23.54
C SER A 16 -19.31 -21.70 23.49
N GLN A 17 -18.58 -22.40 24.36
CA GLN A 17 -17.11 -22.38 24.34
C GLN A 17 -16.54 -23.04 23.08
N SER A 18 -17.08 -24.17 22.63
CA SER A 18 -16.61 -24.82 21.39
C SER A 18 -16.90 -23.99 20.13
N LEU A 19 -18.04 -23.28 20.08
CA LEU A 19 -18.36 -22.35 19.01
C LEU A 19 -17.48 -21.09 19.05
N PHE A 20 -17.17 -20.56 20.23
CA PHE A 20 -16.26 -19.43 20.39
C PHE A 20 -14.83 -19.81 19.97
N LEU A 21 -14.34 -20.97 20.41
CA LEU A 21 -13.05 -21.54 19.98
C LEU A 21 -13.01 -21.75 18.47
N GLY A 22 -14.07 -22.30 17.86
CA GLY A 22 -14.14 -22.49 16.41
C GLY A 22 -14.22 -21.18 15.61
N THR A 23 -14.93 -20.18 16.13
CA THR A 23 -15.00 -18.84 15.51
C THR A 23 -13.66 -18.13 15.61
N LEU A 24 -12.98 -18.25 16.75
CA LEU A 24 -11.66 -17.68 16.98
C LEU A 24 -10.61 -18.38 16.12
N ASP A 25 -10.68 -19.70 15.97
CA ASP A 25 -9.82 -20.49 15.09
C ASP A 25 -10.02 -20.09 13.62
N ILE A 26 -11.27 -20.02 13.14
CA ILE A 26 -11.58 -19.52 11.79
C ILE A 26 -11.08 -18.08 11.61
N MET A 27 -11.30 -17.19 12.58
CA MET A 27 -10.80 -15.80 12.51
C MET A 27 -9.28 -15.77 12.44
N LEU A 28 -8.59 -16.59 13.23
CA LEU A 28 -7.13 -16.65 13.27
C LEU A 28 -6.57 -17.21 11.97
N VAL A 29 -7.16 -18.28 11.42
CA VAL A 29 -6.82 -18.82 10.10
C VAL A 29 -7.06 -17.78 9.01
N LEU A 30 -8.17 -17.04 9.06
CA LEU A 30 -8.50 -16.01 8.07
C LEU A 30 -7.55 -14.82 8.17
N ALA A 31 -7.20 -14.40 9.39
CA ALA A 31 -6.21 -13.35 9.65
C ALA A 31 -4.79 -13.77 9.22
N LEU A 32 -4.40 -15.01 9.49
CA LEU A 32 -3.11 -15.57 9.09
C LEU A 32 -3.02 -15.74 7.57
N THR A 33 -4.09 -16.21 6.93
CA THR A 33 -4.20 -16.30 5.47
C THR A 33 -4.16 -14.92 4.83
N TYR A 34 -4.91 -13.95 5.38
CA TYR A 34 -4.89 -12.56 4.92
C TYR A 34 -3.49 -11.94 5.09
N MET A 35 -2.81 -12.21 6.20
CA MET A 35 -1.44 -11.77 6.44
C MET A 35 -0.47 -12.31 5.39
N ILE A 36 -0.50 -13.62 5.13
CA ILE A 36 0.32 -14.25 4.09
C ILE A 36 0.04 -13.60 2.73
N LEU A 37 -1.22 -13.32 2.39
CA LEU A 37 -1.60 -12.67 1.13
C LEU A 37 -1.10 -11.23 1.01
N VAL A 38 -1.12 -10.45 2.10
CA VAL A 38 -0.62 -9.06 2.11
C VAL A 38 0.90 -9.01 2.05
N ILE A 39 1.58 -9.98 2.67
CA ILE A 39 3.05 -10.09 2.67
C ILE A 39 3.58 -10.49 1.28
N ILE A 40 2.83 -11.29 0.53
CA ILE A 40 3.13 -11.59 -0.87
C ILE A 40 2.71 -10.39 -1.73
N SER A 41 3.49 -9.32 -1.65
CA SER A 41 3.25 -8.06 -2.37
C SER A 41 3.64 -8.13 -3.86
N GLU A 42 4.16 -9.28 -4.31
CA GLU A 42 4.64 -9.50 -5.67
C GLU A 42 3.57 -10.19 -6.52
N ARG A 43 3.14 -9.54 -7.60
CA ARG A 43 2.06 -10.08 -8.45
C ARG A 43 2.42 -11.45 -9.01
N ARG A 44 3.69 -11.69 -9.35
CA ARG A 44 4.18 -12.97 -9.88
C ARG A 44 3.98 -14.12 -8.90
N THR A 45 4.30 -13.92 -7.63
CA THR A 45 4.17 -14.94 -6.58
C THR A 45 2.70 -15.26 -6.27
N LEU A 46 1.81 -14.26 -6.35
CA LEU A 46 0.37 -14.48 -6.26
C LEU A 46 -0.17 -15.38 -7.40
N TRP A 47 0.35 -15.25 -8.63
CA TRP A 47 -0.03 -16.14 -9.74
C TRP A 47 0.45 -17.58 -9.50
N MET A 48 1.67 -17.76 -8.99
CA MET A 48 2.23 -19.09 -8.68
C MET A 48 1.44 -19.78 -7.56
N VAL A 49 1.12 -19.06 -6.47
CA VAL A 49 0.34 -19.59 -5.35
C VAL A 49 -1.10 -19.91 -5.79
N ARG A 50 -1.75 -19.04 -6.57
CA ARG A 50 -3.07 -19.32 -7.15
C ARG A 50 -3.05 -20.56 -8.03
N GLY A 51 -2.04 -20.70 -8.87
CA GLY A 51 -1.86 -21.89 -9.71
C GLY A 51 -1.72 -23.17 -8.89
N PHE A 52 -0.94 -23.12 -7.80
CA PHE A 52 -0.78 -24.25 -6.88
C PHE A 52 -2.09 -24.61 -6.15
N ILE A 53 -2.87 -23.62 -5.71
CA ILE A 53 -4.19 -23.84 -5.10
C ILE A 53 -5.15 -24.50 -6.10
N VAL A 54 -5.20 -24.03 -7.35
CA VAL A 54 -6.02 -24.62 -8.41
C VAL A 54 -5.61 -26.07 -8.66
N LEU A 55 -4.31 -26.34 -8.73
CA LEU A 55 -3.76 -27.69 -8.89
C LEU A 55 -4.21 -28.62 -7.75
N MET A 56 -4.11 -28.15 -6.51
CA MET A 56 -4.53 -28.90 -5.32
C MET A 56 -6.03 -29.18 -5.33
N LEU A 57 -6.85 -28.21 -5.77
CA LEU A 57 -8.29 -28.38 -5.94
C LEU A 57 -8.59 -29.43 -7.01
N CYS A 58 -7.94 -29.36 -8.17
CA CYS A 58 -8.09 -30.33 -9.25
C CYS A 58 -7.72 -31.76 -8.79
N SER A 59 -6.65 -31.91 -8.02
CA SER A 59 -6.27 -33.22 -7.44
C SER A 59 -7.36 -33.75 -6.50
N ALA A 60 -7.88 -32.90 -5.60
CA ALA A 60 -8.95 -33.29 -4.68
C ALA A 60 -10.26 -33.64 -5.41
N LEU A 61 -10.62 -32.90 -6.46
CA LEU A 61 -11.76 -33.18 -7.33
C LEU A 61 -11.58 -34.50 -8.09
N SER A 62 -10.38 -34.77 -8.62
CA SER A 62 -10.06 -36.03 -9.30
C SER A 62 -10.21 -37.25 -8.39
N GLY A 63 -9.80 -37.12 -7.12
CA GLY A 63 -10.01 -38.15 -6.10
C GLY A 63 -11.49 -38.39 -5.82
N LYS A 64 -12.31 -37.33 -5.72
CA LYS A 64 -13.76 -37.44 -5.51
C LYS A 64 -14.50 -38.02 -6.72
N LEU A 65 -14.05 -37.72 -7.93
CA LEU A 65 -14.64 -38.21 -9.18
C LEU A 65 -14.22 -39.65 -9.52
N GLY A 66 -13.31 -40.25 -8.74
CA GLY A 66 -12.88 -41.64 -8.94
C GLY A 66 -12.02 -41.85 -10.19
N LEU A 67 -11.21 -40.87 -10.59
CA LEU A 67 -10.30 -40.96 -11.74
C LEU A 67 -8.89 -41.37 -11.27
N PRO A 68 -8.54 -42.67 -11.22
CA PRO A 68 -7.34 -43.16 -10.53
C PRO A 68 -6.04 -42.74 -11.22
N LEU A 69 -5.95 -42.82 -12.56
CA LEU A 69 -4.75 -42.38 -13.29
C LEU A 69 -4.53 -40.87 -13.18
N LEU A 70 -5.59 -40.08 -13.34
CA LEU A 70 -5.51 -38.64 -13.24
C LEU A 70 -5.09 -38.20 -11.83
N ASN A 71 -5.68 -38.82 -10.80
CA ASN A 71 -5.31 -38.55 -9.41
C ASN A 71 -3.84 -38.90 -9.14
N PHE A 72 -3.36 -40.06 -9.61
CA PHE A 72 -1.96 -40.45 -9.47
C PHE A 72 -1.00 -39.42 -10.09
N VAL A 73 -1.28 -38.95 -11.31
CA VAL A 73 -0.44 -37.95 -11.98
C VAL A 73 -0.50 -36.60 -11.26
N LEU A 74 -1.70 -36.13 -10.90
CA LEU A 74 -1.88 -34.86 -10.20
C LEU A 74 -1.21 -34.86 -8.83
N GLU A 75 -1.30 -35.96 -8.08
CA GLU A 75 -0.66 -36.09 -6.76
C GLU A 75 0.87 -36.01 -6.87
N LYS A 76 1.48 -36.70 -7.84
CA LYS A 76 2.92 -36.58 -8.10
C LYS A 76 3.32 -35.17 -8.54
N LEU A 77 2.49 -34.53 -9.36
CA LEU A 77 2.73 -33.16 -9.82
C LEU A 77 2.62 -32.15 -8.67
N VAL A 78 1.63 -32.29 -7.78
CA VAL A 78 1.48 -31.49 -6.56
C VAL A 78 2.74 -31.60 -5.70
N ILE A 79 3.27 -32.81 -5.49
CA ILE A 79 4.50 -33.02 -4.71
C ILE A 79 5.69 -32.31 -5.38
N GLY A 80 5.87 -32.46 -6.69
CA GLY A 80 6.95 -31.78 -7.43
C GLY A 80 6.84 -30.26 -7.39
N CYS A 81 5.63 -29.72 -7.60
CA CYS A 81 5.36 -28.29 -7.52
C CYS A 81 5.54 -27.75 -6.10
N ALA A 82 5.20 -28.51 -5.05
CA ALA A 82 5.42 -28.09 -3.67
C ALA A 82 6.91 -27.93 -3.37
N VAL A 83 7.75 -28.87 -3.82
CA VAL A 83 9.21 -28.79 -3.65
C VAL A 83 9.78 -27.60 -4.44
N ALA A 84 9.38 -27.44 -5.70
CA ALA A 84 9.81 -26.30 -6.52
C ALA A 84 9.38 -24.96 -5.91
N MET A 85 8.16 -24.88 -5.37
CA MET A 85 7.65 -23.71 -4.68
C MET A 85 8.45 -23.41 -3.41
N ALA A 86 8.79 -24.42 -2.61
CA ALA A 86 9.59 -24.24 -1.39
C ALA A 86 10.99 -23.68 -1.69
N VAL A 87 11.63 -24.12 -2.78
CA VAL A 87 12.92 -23.58 -3.24
C VAL A 87 12.75 -22.17 -3.81
N ALA A 88 11.70 -21.93 -4.61
CA ALA A 88 11.43 -20.62 -5.21
C ALA A 88 11.06 -19.56 -4.16
N LEU A 89 10.36 -19.93 -3.08
CA LEU A 89 9.92 -19.03 -2.00
C LEU A 89 10.96 -18.85 -0.89
N GLN A 90 12.17 -19.39 -1.04
CA GLN A 90 13.18 -19.38 0.01
C GLN A 90 13.61 -17.94 0.39
N SER A 91 13.73 -17.04 -0.58
CA SER A 91 14.09 -15.63 -0.36
C SER A 91 13.00 -14.84 0.36
N GLU A 92 11.74 -15.16 0.10
CA GLU A 92 10.54 -14.49 0.58
C GLU A 92 10.27 -14.92 2.02
N PHE A 93 10.38 -16.22 2.31
CA PHE A 93 10.28 -16.74 3.67
C PHE A 93 11.36 -16.16 4.58
N ARG A 94 12.58 -16.06 4.08
CA ARG A 94 13.68 -15.41 4.79
C ARG A 94 13.37 -13.94 5.09
N ARG A 95 12.95 -13.18 4.07
CA ARG A 95 12.53 -11.77 4.23
C ARG A 95 11.40 -11.62 5.24
N PHE A 96 10.42 -12.51 5.20
CA PHE A 96 9.30 -12.52 6.15
C PHE A 96 9.78 -12.74 7.59
N LEU A 97 10.66 -13.73 7.82
CA LEU A 97 11.23 -13.99 9.15
C LEU A 97 12.11 -12.83 9.63
N GLU A 98 12.87 -12.19 8.72
CA GLU A 98 13.65 -10.99 9.02
C GLU A 98 12.75 -9.81 9.44
N GLN A 99 11.62 -9.61 8.75
CA GLN A 99 10.62 -8.58 9.09
C GLN A 99 9.91 -8.88 10.42
N LEU A 100 9.58 -10.15 10.67
CA LEU A 100 8.98 -10.61 11.92
C LEU A 100 9.95 -10.39 13.10
N GLY A 101 11.22 -10.74 12.92
CA GLY A 101 12.28 -10.61 13.93
C GLY A 101 12.66 -9.16 14.25
N ARG A 102 12.50 -8.22 13.31
CA ARG A 102 12.74 -6.79 13.52
C ARG A 102 11.59 -6.06 14.22
N GLY A 103 10.46 -6.73 14.47
CA GLY A 103 9.27 -6.09 15.04
C GLY A 103 8.57 -5.10 14.10
N GLU A 104 8.90 -5.12 12.80
CA GLU A 104 8.32 -4.25 11.78
C GLU A 104 6.87 -4.61 11.44
N PHE A 105 6.34 -5.73 11.97
CA PHE A 105 4.93 -6.13 11.85
C PHE A 105 3.97 -5.04 12.38
N TRP A 106 4.37 -4.31 13.43
CA TRP A 106 3.60 -3.16 13.94
C TRP A 106 3.59 -1.96 12.98
N GLN A 107 4.51 -1.88 12.02
CA GLN A 107 4.53 -0.85 10.98
C GLN A 107 3.58 -1.17 9.81
N LEU A 108 3.25 -2.45 9.59
CA LEU A 108 2.21 -2.88 8.64
C LEU A 108 0.79 -2.71 9.23
N PHE A 109 0.64 -2.87 10.55
CA PHE A 109 -0.64 -2.69 11.26
C PHE A 109 -0.88 -1.26 11.77
N ARG A 110 0.17 -0.45 11.94
CA ARG A 110 -0.02 1.01 11.97
C ARG A 110 -0.46 1.41 10.57
N ASN A 111 -1.75 1.76 10.45
CA ASN A 111 -2.14 2.77 9.47
C ASN A 111 -1.05 3.84 9.54
N ASN A 112 -0.31 3.96 8.45
CA ASN A 112 0.75 4.91 8.29
C ASN A 112 0.12 6.30 8.18
N ALA A 113 -0.48 6.77 9.28
CA ALA A 113 -0.49 8.16 9.67
C ALA A 113 0.92 8.53 10.18
N ARG A 114 1.98 8.08 9.49
CA ARG A 114 3.16 8.93 9.41
C ARG A 114 2.62 10.16 8.71
N ALA A 115 2.68 11.28 9.39
CA ALA A 115 2.50 12.59 8.80
C ALA A 115 3.24 12.56 7.47
N ILE A 116 2.47 12.44 6.39
CA ILE A 116 2.92 12.75 5.04
C ILE A 116 3.27 14.22 5.21
N PRO A 117 4.56 14.62 5.20
CA PRO A 117 4.82 16.03 4.94
C PRO A 117 4.11 16.28 3.62
N LYS A 118 3.15 17.20 3.62
CA LYS A 118 2.33 17.62 2.47
C LYS A 118 2.93 17.12 1.17
N SER A 119 2.22 16.30 0.39
CA SER A 119 2.65 15.87 -0.94
C SER A 119 3.19 17.03 -1.79
N ASP A 120 2.65 18.23 -1.57
CA ASP A 120 3.15 19.50 -2.13
C ASP A 120 4.64 19.73 -1.84
N SER A 121 5.12 19.51 -0.61
CA SER A 121 6.52 19.79 -0.25
C SER A 121 7.50 18.88 -0.98
N VAL A 122 7.20 17.58 -1.14
CA VAL A 122 8.13 16.67 -1.83
C VAL A 122 8.20 16.98 -3.33
N ILE A 123 7.05 17.26 -3.95
CA ILE A 123 7.02 17.66 -5.36
C ILE A 123 7.75 19.00 -5.54
N ASP A 124 7.56 19.95 -4.63
CA ASP A 124 8.27 21.23 -4.64
C ASP A 124 9.79 21.05 -4.54
N GLU A 125 10.27 20.20 -3.62
CA GLU A 125 11.70 19.87 -3.48
C GLU A 125 12.27 19.26 -4.78
N ILE A 126 11.56 18.33 -5.41
CA ILE A 126 11.96 17.70 -6.68
C ILE A 126 11.99 18.75 -7.81
N VAL A 127 10.95 19.56 -7.93
CA VAL A 127 10.82 20.58 -8.97
C VAL A 127 11.90 21.65 -8.83
N ASP A 128 12.19 22.09 -7.61
CA ASP A 128 13.25 23.06 -7.34
C ASP A 128 14.66 22.48 -7.57
N ALA A 129 14.87 21.20 -7.26
CA ALA A 129 16.11 20.51 -7.63
C ALA A 129 16.29 20.45 -9.14
N ILE A 130 15.26 20.02 -9.88
CA ILE A 130 15.29 19.91 -11.35
C ILE A 130 15.48 21.28 -12.00
N LYS A 131 14.85 22.33 -11.47
CA LYS A 131 15.01 23.71 -11.96
C LYS A 131 16.47 24.15 -11.89
N GLU A 132 17.16 23.85 -10.79
CA GLU A 132 18.57 24.23 -10.63
C GLU A 132 19.49 23.37 -11.50
N LEU A 133 19.25 22.05 -11.57
CA LEU A 133 19.98 21.15 -12.46
C LEU A 133 19.83 21.55 -13.93
N SER A 134 18.62 21.93 -14.35
CA SER A 134 18.32 22.41 -15.70
C SER A 134 19.06 23.71 -16.03
N LYS A 135 19.04 24.69 -15.12
CA LYS A 135 19.79 25.96 -15.29
C LYS A 135 21.29 25.72 -15.45
N ASN A 136 21.84 24.82 -14.63
CA ASN A 136 23.27 24.50 -14.63
C ASN A 136 23.65 23.46 -15.71
N ARG A 137 22.69 23.01 -16.52
CA ARG A 137 22.85 21.96 -17.54
C ARG A 137 23.49 20.69 -17.00
N ILE A 138 23.10 20.32 -15.79
CA ILE A 138 23.53 19.07 -15.15
C ILE A 138 22.53 17.98 -15.54
N GLY A 139 23.04 16.90 -16.16
CA GLY A 139 22.24 15.76 -16.56
C GLY A 139 21.66 15.02 -15.36
N ALA A 140 20.36 14.76 -15.38
CA ALA A 140 19.68 14.05 -14.29
C ALA A 140 18.63 13.08 -14.82
N LEU A 141 18.42 12.00 -14.07
CA LEU A 141 17.44 10.96 -14.41
C LEU A 141 16.79 10.46 -13.12
N LEU A 142 15.56 10.91 -12.88
CA LEU A 142 14.79 10.56 -11.70
C LEU A 142 13.68 9.58 -12.09
N ILE A 143 13.54 8.50 -11.34
CA ILE A 143 12.45 7.53 -11.47
C ILE A 143 11.53 7.73 -10.28
N LEU A 144 10.26 7.97 -10.57
CA LEU A 144 9.22 8.25 -9.60
C LEU A 144 8.20 7.11 -9.65
N GLU A 145 7.99 6.45 -8.52
CA GLU A 145 6.97 5.40 -8.40
C GLU A 145 5.57 5.98 -8.21
N THR A 146 4.59 5.52 -9.01
CA THR A 146 3.23 6.06 -8.96
C THR A 146 2.30 5.19 -8.09
N THR A 147 1.86 4.03 -8.60
CA THR A 147 0.81 3.22 -7.97
C THR A 147 1.31 1.90 -7.36
N GLY A 148 2.56 1.52 -7.60
CA GLY A 148 3.15 0.29 -7.10
C GLY A 148 4.67 0.34 -7.06
N PRO A 149 5.33 -0.56 -6.30
CA PRO A 149 6.78 -0.59 -6.22
C PRO A 149 7.40 -1.08 -7.54
N ILE A 150 8.56 -0.54 -7.88
CA ILE A 150 9.42 -1.07 -8.94
C ILE A 150 10.34 -2.12 -8.30
N GLU A 151 10.47 -3.27 -8.94
CA GLU A 151 11.27 -4.37 -8.44
C GLU A 151 12.74 -4.21 -8.88
N GLU A 152 13.69 -4.69 -8.07
CA GLU A 152 15.13 -4.57 -8.40
C GLU A 152 15.49 -5.30 -9.71
N GLN A 153 14.69 -6.31 -10.11
CA GLN A 153 14.86 -7.07 -11.36
C GLN A 153 14.54 -6.27 -12.63
N ASP A 154 13.80 -5.16 -12.51
CA ASP A 154 13.48 -4.30 -13.66
C ASP A 154 14.67 -3.43 -14.06
N PHE A 155 15.63 -3.27 -13.15
CA PHE A 155 16.88 -2.56 -13.37
C PHE A 155 17.94 -3.48 -13.99
N SER A 156 18.85 -2.90 -14.78
CA SER A 156 20.03 -3.63 -15.26
C SER A 156 21.07 -3.78 -14.15
N VAL A 157 21.24 -2.74 -13.33
CA VAL A 157 22.05 -2.76 -12.11
C VAL A 157 21.33 -1.95 -11.02
N PRO A 158 21.09 -2.49 -9.81
CA PRO A 158 20.23 -1.88 -8.78
C PRO A 158 20.81 -0.63 -8.07
N GLY A 159 22.04 -0.22 -8.39
CA GLY A 159 22.68 0.98 -7.84
C GLY A 159 23.03 0.89 -6.34
N VAL A 160 23.37 2.04 -5.74
CA VAL A 160 23.71 2.18 -4.32
C VAL A 160 22.45 2.53 -3.52
N LYS A 161 22.15 1.76 -2.47
CA LYS A 161 21.01 2.01 -1.57
C LYS A 161 21.31 3.18 -0.65
N LEU A 162 20.44 4.19 -0.66
CA LEU A 162 20.57 5.40 0.16
C LEU A 162 19.55 5.45 1.29
N ASN A 163 18.28 5.11 1.00
CA ASN A 163 17.17 5.23 1.96
C ASN A 163 17.16 6.57 2.70
N ALA A 164 17.32 7.67 1.96
CA ALA A 164 17.35 9.02 2.47
C ALA A 164 16.00 9.74 2.26
N GLU A 165 15.73 10.78 3.04
CA GLU A 165 14.58 11.66 2.80
C GLU A 165 14.84 12.52 1.55
N VAL A 166 13.78 12.80 0.78
CA VAL A 166 13.89 13.66 -0.40
C VAL A 166 14.15 15.09 0.05
N SER A 167 15.28 15.64 -0.36
CA SER A 167 15.57 17.07 -0.28
C SER A 167 16.22 17.55 -1.57
N LYS A 168 16.01 18.83 -1.88
CA LYS A 168 16.63 19.50 -3.02
C LYS A 168 18.15 19.36 -3.02
N GLU A 169 18.79 19.60 -1.88
CA GLU A 169 20.25 19.55 -1.74
C GLU A 169 20.78 18.15 -2.03
N LEU A 170 20.08 17.10 -1.59
CA LEU A 170 20.49 15.73 -1.82
C LEU A 170 20.37 15.35 -3.29
N ILE A 171 19.25 15.69 -3.96
CA ILE A 171 19.08 15.43 -5.39
C ILE A 171 20.17 16.15 -6.19
N GLN A 172 20.45 17.41 -5.88
CA GLN A 172 21.51 18.17 -6.54
C GLN A 172 22.90 17.54 -6.33
N THR A 173 23.19 17.11 -5.11
CA THR A 173 24.47 16.47 -4.77
C THR A 173 24.66 15.14 -5.51
N ILE A 174 23.60 14.34 -5.60
CA ILE A 174 23.60 13.07 -6.32
C ILE A 174 23.98 13.26 -7.79
N PHE A 175 23.37 14.23 -8.46
CA PHE A 175 23.60 14.46 -9.90
C PHE A 175 24.79 15.36 -10.20
N GLN A 176 25.51 15.83 -9.19
CA GLN A 176 26.71 16.64 -9.40
C GLN A 176 27.74 15.87 -10.25
N PRO A 177 28.25 16.46 -11.34
CA PRO A 177 29.24 15.80 -12.19
C PRO A 177 30.46 15.34 -11.40
N LYS A 178 31.05 14.22 -11.80
CA LYS A 178 32.26 13.60 -11.20
C LYS A 178 32.05 12.93 -9.83
N THR A 179 30.81 12.82 -9.34
CA THR A 179 30.50 11.96 -8.18
C THR A 179 30.36 10.50 -8.62
N LEU A 180 30.32 9.54 -7.70
CA LEU A 180 30.06 8.15 -8.07
C LEU A 180 28.57 7.86 -8.36
N LEU A 181 27.68 8.74 -7.91
CA LEU A 181 26.22 8.51 -7.98
C LEU A 181 25.54 9.21 -9.16
N HIS A 182 26.18 10.22 -9.78
CA HIS A 182 25.58 10.96 -10.90
C HIS A 182 25.40 10.15 -12.19
N ASP A 183 26.13 9.04 -12.31
CA ASP A 183 26.06 8.18 -13.48
C ASP A 183 25.00 7.09 -13.27
N GLY A 184 23.80 7.38 -13.76
CA GLY A 184 22.64 6.50 -13.63
C GLY A 184 21.37 7.24 -13.22
N ALA A 185 20.39 6.45 -12.80
CA ALA A 185 19.09 6.91 -12.36
C ALA A 185 18.97 6.89 -10.84
N THR A 186 18.10 7.75 -10.31
CA THR A 186 17.75 7.81 -8.90
C THR A 186 16.30 7.42 -8.69
N LEU A 187 16.04 6.40 -7.86
CA LEU A 187 14.71 5.90 -7.56
C LEU A 187 14.13 6.60 -6.34
N ILE A 188 12.96 7.21 -6.51
CA ILE A 188 12.21 7.91 -5.48
C ILE A 188 10.87 7.20 -5.26
N ARG A 189 10.61 6.85 -4.00
CA ARG A 189 9.38 6.19 -3.52
C ARG A 189 8.75 7.07 -2.45
N GLY A 190 7.62 7.69 -2.80
CA GLY A 190 6.95 8.64 -1.90
C GLY A 190 7.88 9.79 -1.52
N SER A 191 8.18 9.94 -0.22
CA SER A 191 9.07 10.98 0.32
C SER A 191 10.53 10.55 0.48
N ARG A 192 10.95 9.40 -0.07
CA ARG A 192 12.30 8.84 0.15
C ARG A 192 13.02 8.50 -1.15
N ILE A 193 14.33 8.78 -1.17
CA ILE A 193 15.26 8.28 -2.19
C ILE A 193 15.72 6.89 -1.77
N VAL A 194 15.32 5.87 -2.53
CA VAL A 194 15.61 4.46 -2.22
C VAL A 194 17.05 4.12 -2.61
N SER A 195 17.41 4.38 -3.88
CA SER A 195 18.74 4.13 -4.42
C SER A 195 19.09 5.12 -5.53
N SER A 196 20.39 5.25 -5.80
CA SER A 196 20.94 6.09 -6.87
C SER A 196 22.09 5.39 -7.61
N GLY A 197 22.49 5.90 -8.76
CA GLY A 197 23.43 5.22 -9.66
C GLY A 197 22.84 3.93 -10.26
N ILE A 198 21.53 3.89 -10.48
CA ILE A 198 20.83 2.73 -11.04
C ILE A 198 21.04 2.72 -12.56
N ILE A 199 21.50 1.59 -13.11
CA ILE A 199 21.62 1.44 -14.56
C ILE A 199 20.31 0.87 -15.09
N LEU A 200 19.68 1.62 -16.00
CA LEU A 200 18.39 1.26 -16.59
C LEU A 200 18.55 0.62 -17.97
N PRO A 201 17.59 -0.24 -18.35
CA PRO A 201 17.54 -0.74 -19.72
C PRO A 201 17.26 0.40 -20.71
N LEU A 202 17.92 0.36 -21.86
CA LEU A 202 17.70 1.33 -22.93
C LEU A 202 16.55 0.88 -23.83
N SER A 203 15.68 1.80 -24.22
CA SER A 203 14.66 1.53 -25.25
C SER A 203 15.32 1.21 -26.59
N GLY A 204 14.77 0.19 -27.25
CA GLY A 204 15.12 -0.23 -28.62
C GLY A 204 14.29 0.45 -29.70
N ARG A 205 13.27 1.25 -29.34
CA ARG A 205 12.50 2.02 -30.34
C ARG A 205 13.43 3.02 -31.02
N THR A 206 13.13 3.34 -32.28
CA THR A 206 13.81 4.40 -33.03
C THR A 206 13.51 5.76 -32.39
N ALA A 207 14.21 6.03 -31.30
CA ALA A 207 14.39 7.33 -30.71
C ALA A 207 15.01 8.23 -31.78
N SER A 208 14.55 9.47 -31.92
CA SER A 208 15.19 10.45 -32.79
C SER A 208 16.69 10.48 -32.50
N ARG A 209 17.52 10.58 -33.54
CA ARG A 209 18.99 10.47 -33.49
C ARG A 209 19.68 11.47 -32.53
N GLN A 210 18.91 12.41 -31.98
CA GLN A 210 19.27 13.46 -31.02
C GLN A 210 19.01 13.08 -29.55
N LEU A 211 18.57 11.86 -29.24
CA LEU A 211 18.27 11.45 -27.88
C LEU A 211 19.48 10.80 -27.21
N GLY A 212 19.99 11.44 -26.16
CA GLY A 212 21.06 10.91 -25.33
C GLY A 212 20.66 9.65 -24.55
N THR A 213 21.66 9.00 -23.93
CA THR A 213 21.51 7.73 -23.20
C THR A 213 20.49 7.80 -22.06
N ARG A 214 20.48 8.89 -21.27
CA ARG A 214 19.51 9.10 -20.17
C ARG A 214 18.05 9.13 -20.65
N HIS A 215 17.79 9.72 -21.83
CA HIS A 215 16.45 9.73 -22.41
C HIS A 215 16.01 8.34 -22.85
N ARG A 216 16.92 7.59 -23.48
CA ARG A 216 16.66 6.21 -23.89
C ARG A 216 16.45 5.27 -22.71
N ALA A 217 17.18 5.48 -21.62
CA ALA A 217 17.00 4.80 -20.34
C ALA A 217 15.63 5.08 -19.72
N ALA A 218 15.22 6.36 -19.67
CA ALA A 218 13.90 6.76 -19.18
C ALA A 218 12.75 6.11 -19.98
N MET A 219 12.88 6.07 -21.31
CA MET A 219 11.91 5.37 -22.16
C MET A 219 11.95 3.85 -21.91
N GLY A 220 13.13 3.24 -21.81
CA GLY A 220 13.27 1.80 -21.65
C GLY A 220 12.68 1.25 -20.36
N ILE A 221 12.83 1.97 -19.23
CA ILE A 221 12.19 1.56 -17.98
C ILE A 221 10.67 1.76 -18.02
N THR A 222 10.20 2.88 -18.57
CA THR A 222 8.75 3.17 -18.65
C THR A 222 8.01 2.32 -19.70
N GLU A 223 8.73 1.66 -20.61
CA GLU A 223 8.20 0.62 -21.49
C GLU A 223 7.98 -0.72 -20.76
N ARG A 224 8.86 -1.05 -19.81
CA ARG A 224 8.77 -2.30 -19.04
C ARG A 224 7.84 -2.21 -17.85
N VAL A 225 7.79 -1.03 -17.23
CA VAL A 225 7.11 -0.79 -15.96
C VAL A 225 6.08 0.32 -16.14
N GLU A 226 4.80 -0.05 -16.09
CA GLU A 226 3.68 0.90 -16.31
C GLU A 226 3.46 1.87 -15.15
N ASN A 227 3.87 1.47 -13.93
CA ASN A 227 3.68 2.19 -12.67
C ASN A 227 4.86 3.10 -12.31
N CYS A 228 5.59 3.60 -13.32
CA CYS A 228 6.68 4.55 -13.10
C CYS A 228 6.62 5.73 -14.08
N ILE A 229 7.11 6.86 -13.61
CA ILE A 229 7.29 8.09 -14.39
C ILE A 229 8.76 8.47 -14.26
N CYS A 230 9.39 8.85 -15.37
CA CYS A 230 10.79 9.28 -15.34
C CYS A 230 10.91 10.76 -15.72
N VAL A 231 11.66 11.53 -14.94
CA VAL A 231 12.01 12.90 -15.28
C VAL A 231 13.48 12.95 -15.69
N VAL A 232 13.74 13.56 -16.85
CA VAL A 232 15.09 13.65 -17.43
C VAL A 232 15.46 15.12 -17.61
N VAL A 233 16.67 15.48 -17.20
CA VAL A 233 17.30 16.75 -17.53
C VAL A 233 18.44 16.48 -18.50
N SER A 234 18.44 17.17 -19.64
CA SER A 234 19.50 17.05 -20.65
C SER A 234 20.77 17.77 -20.19
N GLU A 235 21.91 17.08 -20.24
CA GLU A 235 23.23 17.69 -19.97
C GLU A 235 23.69 18.62 -21.09
N GLU A 236 23.23 18.41 -22.32
CA GLU A 236 23.63 19.23 -23.47
C GLU A 236 22.86 20.55 -23.52
N THR A 237 21.55 20.48 -23.31
CA THR A 237 20.63 21.59 -23.55
C THR A 237 19.99 22.15 -22.28
N GLY A 238 20.08 21.45 -21.15
CA GLY A 238 19.32 21.76 -19.94
C GLY A 238 17.81 21.50 -20.06
N SER A 239 17.33 20.98 -21.20
CA SER A 239 15.89 20.76 -21.41
C SER A 239 15.34 19.65 -20.52
N ILE A 240 14.17 19.90 -19.93
CA ILE A 240 13.45 18.93 -19.09
C ILE A 240 12.52 18.09 -19.98
N SER A 241 12.54 16.78 -19.77
CA SER A 241 11.65 15.82 -20.43
C SER A 241 10.99 14.90 -19.40
N LEU A 242 9.79 14.42 -19.71
CA LEU A 242 9.07 13.44 -18.91
C LEU A 242 8.84 12.19 -19.76
N ALA A 243 9.19 11.01 -19.26
CA ALA A 243 8.84 9.75 -19.89
C ALA A 243 7.74 9.04 -19.08
N GLU A 244 6.71 8.57 -19.77
CA GLU A 244 5.62 7.78 -19.21
C GLU A 244 5.15 6.78 -20.27
N LYS A 245 5.00 5.51 -19.90
CA LYS A 245 4.52 4.43 -20.79
C LYS A 245 5.28 4.35 -22.12
N GLY A 246 6.60 4.52 -22.08
CA GLY A 246 7.47 4.49 -23.26
C GLY A 246 7.34 5.69 -24.20
N THR A 247 6.58 6.72 -23.83
CA THR A 247 6.47 7.99 -24.57
C THR A 247 7.25 9.07 -23.86
N LEU A 248 8.00 9.88 -24.61
CA LEU A 248 8.80 10.98 -24.07
C LEU A 248 8.16 12.33 -24.44
N TYR A 249 7.72 13.07 -23.42
CA TYR A 249 7.17 14.43 -23.53
C TYR A 249 8.28 15.45 -23.36
N ARG A 250 8.59 16.21 -24.42
CA ARG A 250 9.66 17.21 -24.42
C ARG A 250 9.40 18.36 -25.42
N PRO A 251 10.00 19.54 -25.21
CA PRO A 251 10.52 20.04 -23.93
C PRO A 251 9.38 20.45 -22.99
N LEU A 252 9.57 20.26 -21.68
CA LEU A 252 8.61 20.69 -20.66
C LEU A 252 9.10 21.93 -19.92
N THR A 253 8.18 22.85 -19.66
CA THR A 253 8.42 23.96 -18.72
C THR A 253 8.30 23.45 -17.29
N ILE A 254 9.04 24.06 -16.36
CA ILE A 254 8.98 23.75 -14.91
C ILE A 254 7.53 23.78 -14.38
N LYS A 255 6.72 24.74 -14.81
CA LYS A 255 5.29 24.82 -14.45
C LYS A 255 4.51 23.57 -14.90
N LYS A 256 4.65 23.20 -16.17
CA LYS A 256 4.01 22.00 -16.73
C LYS A 256 4.50 20.71 -16.08
N LEU A 257 5.79 20.65 -15.71
CA LEU A 257 6.34 19.52 -14.96
C LEU A 257 5.64 19.41 -13.60
N LYS A 258 5.55 20.51 -12.85
CA LYS A 258 4.88 20.54 -11.55
C LYS A 258 3.42 20.10 -11.66
N GLU A 259 2.65 20.68 -12.58
CA GLU A 259 1.25 20.28 -12.83
C GLU A 259 1.13 18.79 -13.19
N SER A 260 2.04 18.28 -14.04
CA SER A 260 2.04 16.87 -14.44
C SER A 260 2.36 15.96 -13.26
N LEU A 261 3.31 16.33 -12.41
CA LEU A 261 3.65 15.57 -11.21
C LEU A 261 2.52 15.60 -10.19
N GLU A 262 1.94 16.77 -9.89
CA GLU A 262 0.81 16.91 -8.96
C GLU A 262 -0.41 16.09 -9.39
N THR A 263 -0.73 16.09 -10.68
CA THR A 263 -1.84 15.29 -11.24
C THR A 263 -1.62 13.79 -11.08
N ARG A 264 -0.36 13.33 -11.04
CA ARG A 264 0.01 11.91 -10.99
C ARG A 264 0.35 11.43 -9.58
N PHE A 265 0.82 12.32 -8.70
CA PHE A 265 1.27 12.04 -7.33
C PHE A 265 0.29 12.45 -6.24
N SER A 266 -0.65 13.35 -6.52
CA SER A 266 -1.78 13.47 -5.60
C SER A 266 -2.49 12.13 -5.61
N PRO A 267 -2.72 11.49 -4.44
CA PRO A 267 -3.77 10.51 -4.39
C PRO A 267 -4.99 11.22 -4.96
N THR A 268 -5.80 10.52 -5.75
CA THR A 268 -7.18 10.92 -5.98
C THR A 268 -7.76 11.40 -4.65
N VAL A 269 -7.72 12.71 -4.40
CA VAL A 269 -8.56 13.41 -3.44
C VAL A 269 -9.91 13.19 -4.07
N ASP A 270 -10.55 12.15 -3.55
CA ASP A 270 -11.95 11.86 -3.65
C ASP A 270 -12.56 12.40 -4.95
N ARG A 271 -12.54 11.55 -5.99
CA ARG A 271 -13.81 11.37 -6.68
C ARG A 271 -14.77 10.93 -5.58
N GLU A 272 -15.44 11.90 -4.94
CA GLU A 272 -16.68 11.71 -4.20
C GLU A 272 -17.70 11.19 -5.20
N ALA A 273 -17.52 9.94 -5.62
CA ALA A 273 -18.59 9.10 -6.07
C ALA A 273 -19.54 9.04 -4.87
N HIS A 274 -20.65 9.76 -5.02
CA HIS A 274 -21.85 9.61 -4.21
C HIS A 274 -22.18 8.12 -4.07
N ALA A 275 -21.72 7.50 -2.99
CA ALA A 275 -22.30 6.32 -2.42
C ALA A 275 -22.71 6.70 -0.99
N PRO A 276 -24.01 6.72 -0.66
CA PRO A 276 -24.46 7.11 0.67
C PRO A 276 -23.96 6.07 1.66
N GLY A 277 -23.06 6.48 2.55
CA GLY A 277 -22.47 5.59 3.54
C GLY A 277 -23.51 5.10 4.55
N LEU A 278 -23.82 3.80 4.51
CA LEU A 278 -24.60 3.04 5.50
C LEU A 278 -24.15 3.30 6.96
N PHE A 279 -22.90 3.71 7.17
CA PHE A 279 -22.34 3.97 8.50
C PHE A 279 -22.82 5.29 9.14
N SER A 280 -23.32 6.26 8.37
CA SER A 280 -23.92 7.48 8.95
C SER A 280 -25.34 7.22 9.46
N LEU A 281 -26.06 6.30 8.83
CA LEU A 281 -27.38 5.82 9.26
C LEU A 281 -27.30 5.05 10.59
N VAL A 282 -26.27 4.23 10.80
CA VAL A 282 -26.07 3.50 12.07
C VAL A 282 -25.81 4.46 13.24
N ARG A 283 -25.12 5.60 12.98
CA ARG A 283 -24.89 6.63 14.01
C ARG A 283 -26.17 7.44 14.31
N GLN A 284 -26.99 7.72 13.31
CA GLN A 284 -28.29 8.40 13.51
C GLN A 284 -29.35 7.51 14.19
N LEU A 285 -29.36 6.21 13.93
CA LEU A 285 -30.28 5.25 14.57
C LEU A 285 -29.91 5.00 16.05
N GLY A 286 -28.62 5.04 16.40
CA GLY A 286 -28.15 4.94 17.78
C GLY A 286 -28.71 6.04 18.69
N ASP A 287 -28.60 7.30 18.26
CA ASP A 287 -29.04 8.46 19.05
C ASP A 287 -30.57 8.59 19.16
N GLN A 288 -31.32 8.12 18.14
CA GLN A 288 -32.78 8.09 18.22
C GLN A 288 -33.29 6.96 19.14
N SER A 289 -32.62 5.80 19.16
CA SER A 289 -33.01 4.68 20.04
C SER A 289 -32.80 5.01 21.53
N LEU A 290 -31.73 5.75 21.86
CA LEU A 290 -31.42 6.18 23.23
C LEU A 290 -32.41 7.24 23.73
N LYS A 291 -32.86 8.17 22.86
CA LYS A 291 -33.92 9.13 23.21
C LYS A 291 -35.28 8.45 23.40
N LEU A 292 -35.61 7.44 22.60
CA LEU A 292 -36.83 6.64 22.77
C LEU A 292 -36.79 5.78 24.04
N MET A 293 -35.66 5.15 24.37
CA MET A 293 -35.49 4.40 25.62
C MET A 293 -35.58 5.29 26.86
N SER A 294 -35.03 6.51 26.81
CA SER A 294 -35.14 7.47 27.92
C SER A 294 -36.56 8.01 28.15
N ARG A 295 -37.41 7.98 27.11
CA ARG A 295 -38.84 8.32 27.20
C ARG A 295 -39.67 7.16 27.73
N LEU A 296 -39.28 5.91 27.42
CA LEU A 296 -39.97 4.71 27.89
C LEU A 296 -39.70 4.40 29.37
N LEU A 297 -38.54 4.82 29.91
CA LEU A 297 -38.16 4.56 31.31
C LEU A 297 -38.65 5.58 32.35
N ARG A 298 -39.45 6.60 31.97
CA ARG A 298 -40.10 7.49 32.96
C ARG A 298 -41.40 6.85 33.48
N LEU A 299 -41.27 5.98 34.48
CA LEU A 299 -42.40 5.59 35.32
C LEU A 299 -42.74 6.69 36.35
N PRO A 300 -44.02 6.88 36.70
CA PRO A 300 -44.52 8.00 37.49
C PRO A 300 -44.29 7.75 38.99
N CYS A 301 -43.79 8.75 39.72
CA CYS A 301 -43.79 8.73 41.19
C CYS A 301 -44.57 9.92 41.76
N LEU A 302 -45.30 9.63 42.82
CA LEU A 302 -46.47 10.31 43.35
C LEU A 302 -46.26 11.75 43.86
N ARG A 303 -47.37 12.49 43.81
CA ARG A 303 -47.82 13.57 44.72
C ARG A 303 -47.21 13.51 46.13
N HIS A 304 -46.70 14.64 46.62
CA HIS A 304 -47.38 15.43 47.65
C HIS A 304 -46.76 16.82 47.78
N ALA A 305 -47.59 17.85 47.63
CA ALA A 305 -47.24 19.24 47.93
C ALA A 305 -47.51 19.51 49.41
N THR A 306 -46.49 19.90 50.15
CA THR A 306 -46.61 20.45 51.51
C THR A 306 -46.19 21.91 51.43
N ARG A 307 -47.16 22.83 51.54
CA ARG A 307 -46.95 24.28 51.48
C ARG A 307 -47.40 24.86 52.82
N ARG A 308 -46.47 25.35 53.65
CA ARG A 308 -46.70 26.39 54.68
C ARG A 308 -45.39 26.77 55.39
N GLY A 309 -45.25 28.06 55.68
CA GLY A 309 -44.23 28.67 56.53
C GLY A 309 -43.36 29.66 55.76
N THR A 310 -43.67 30.98 55.78
CA THR A 310 -43.06 32.00 56.70
C THR A 310 -41.56 32.18 56.41
N THR A 311 -40.96 33.34 56.22
CA THR A 311 -41.27 34.77 56.46
C THR A 311 -40.04 35.56 55.96
N ALA A 312 -40.17 36.88 55.94
CA ALA A 312 -39.11 37.90 56.01
C ALA A 312 -38.44 38.26 54.66
N SER A 313 -38.66 39.48 54.16
CA SER A 313 -38.22 40.81 54.63
C SER A 313 -37.00 41.21 53.79
N GLN A 314 -37.15 42.24 52.94
CA GLN A 314 -36.48 43.55 53.11
C GLN A 314 -34.99 43.52 52.75
N ASP A 315 -34.38 44.56 52.19
CA ASP A 315 -34.77 45.88 51.70
C ASP A 315 -33.52 46.39 50.96
N LYS A 316 -33.73 47.30 50.02
CA LYS A 316 -32.83 48.39 49.59
C LYS A 316 -31.34 48.19 49.29
N LYS A 317 -31.05 48.77 48.12
CA LYS A 317 -29.81 49.35 47.56
C LYS A 317 -28.89 48.40 46.81
#